data_AF-A0AA45Z3F6-F1
#
_entry.id   AF-A0AA45Z3F6-F1
#
_cell.length_a   1.000
_cell.length_b   1.000
_cell.length_c   1.000
_cell.angle_alpha   90.00
_cell.angle_beta   90.00
_cell.angle_gamma   90.00
#
_symmetry.space_group_name_H-M   'P 1'
#
loop_
_entity.id
_entity.type
_entity.pdbx_description
1 polymer ?
#
loop_
_entity_poly.entity_id
_entity_poly.type
_entity_poly.pdbx_seq_one_letter_code
_entity_poly.pdbx_strand_id
1 'polypeptide(L)' 'MVFADFTEMVAYGAEGLRWRTKRLSWDGMKIVQVTERSIIGEYWDMRTEATQTFEVDLATGAQKGGVDE' A
#
# COMPACT_ATOMS: atom_id res chain seq x y z
N MET A 1 10.07 -3.49 9.71
CA MET A 1 10.42 -3.68 8.28
C MET A 1 9.14 -3.84 7.49
N VAL A 2 9.04 -3.24 6.31
CA VAL A 2 7.87 -3.35 5.43
C VAL A 2 8.31 -4.01 4.13
N PHE A 3 7.54 -4.97 3.66
CA PHE A 3 7.69 -5.61 2.35
C PHE A 3 6.48 -5.26 1.49
N ALA A 4 6.72 -5.12 0.19
CA ALA A 4 5.70 -4.89 -0.81
C ALA A 4 5.82 -5.98 -1.87
N ASP A 5 4.69 -6.61 -2.22
CA ASP A 5 4.59 -7.35 -3.47
C ASP A 5 4.00 -6.44 -4.56
N PHE A 6 3.41 -7.00 -5.62
CA PHE A 6 2.82 -6.21 -6.70
C PHE A 6 1.46 -5.61 -6.35
N THR A 7 0.81 -6.06 -5.28
CA THR A 7 -0.60 -5.79 -5.00
C THR A 7 -0.89 -5.41 -3.55
N GLU A 8 -0.02 -5.75 -2.61
CA GLU A 8 -0.23 -5.62 -1.17
C GLU A 8 1.08 -5.28 -0.43
N MET A 9 0.94 -4.83 0.81
CA MET A 9 2.07 -4.58 1.71
C MET A 9 1.91 -5.29 3.05
N VAL A 10 3.04 -5.68 3.62
CA VAL A 10 3.10 -6.35 4.92
C VAL A 10 4.22 -5.78 5.78
N ALA A 11 3.94 -5.55 7.06
CA ALA A 11 4.92 -5.07 8.02
C ALA A 11 5.19 -6.09 9.12
N TYR A 12 6.47 -6.21 9.47
CA TYR A 12 6.96 -7.01 10.58
C TYR A 12 7.71 -6.14 11.60
N GLY A 13 7.51 -6.45 12.88
CA GLY A 13 8.19 -5.89 14.04
C GLY A 13 8.84 -6.99 14.88
N ALA A 14 9.32 -6.62 16.07
CA ALA A 14 10.00 -7.56 16.96
C ALA A 14 9.11 -8.76 17.36
N GLU A 15 7.81 -8.54 17.50
CA GLU A 15 6.81 -9.55 17.87
C GLU A 15 6.21 -10.29 16.64
N GLY A 16 6.78 -10.12 15.45
CA GLY A 16 6.28 -10.74 14.22
C GLY A 16 5.40 -9.81 13.37
N LEU A 17 4.33 -10.36 12.78
CA LEU A 17 3.44 -9.64 11.87
C LEU A 17 2.76 -8.48 12.60
N ARG A 18 2.92 -7.24 12.10
CA ARG A 18 2.24 -6.06 12.65
C ARG A 18 0.94 -5.75 11.92
N TRP A 19 1.00 -5.72 10.60
CA TRP A 19 -0.15 -5.44 9.76
C TRP A 19 0.08 -5.96 8.34
N ARG A 20 -1.03 -6.15 7.61
CA ARG A 20 -1.09 -6.38 6.18
C ARG A 20 -2.19 -5.48 5.62
N THR A 21 -1.92 -4.79 4.53
CA THR A 21 -2.94 -3.98 3.86
C THR A 21 -4.01 -4.88 3.24
N LYS A 22 -5.15 -4.31 2.84
CA LYS A 22 -5.96 -4.94 1.80
C LYS A 22 -5.20 -4.82 0.47
N ARG A 23 -5.83 -5.30 -0.61
CA ARG A 23 -5.29 -5.15 -1.95
C ARG A 23 -5.27 -3.68 -2.36
N LEU A 24 -4.08 -3.19 -2.71
CA LEU A 24 -3.83 -1.83 -3.17
C LEU A 24 -3.93 -1.72 -4.69
N SER A 25 -3.60 -2.79 -5.43
CA SER A 25 -3.68 -2.82 -6.89
C SER A 25 -4.14 -4.19 -7.42
N TRP A 26 -4.75 -4.20 -8.60
CA TRP A 26 -5.03 -5.43 -9.35
C TRP A 26 -3.81 -5.96 -10.09
N ASP A 27 -2.97 -5.06 -10.61
CA ASP A 27 -1.83 -5.41 -11.45
C ASP A 27 -0.70 -4.39 -11.26
N GLY A 28 0.18 -4.71 -10.33
CA GLY A 28 1.37 -3.90 -10.06
C GLY A 28 1.07 -2.61 -9.31
N MET A 29 2.04 -2.22 -8.49
CA MET A 29 2.02 -0.92 -7.83
C MET A 29 3.44 -0.38 -7.77
N LYS A 30 3.55 0.93 -7.62
CA LYS A 30 4.83 1.62 -7.50
C LYS A 30 4.83 2.46 -6.24
N ILE A 31 5.82 2.25 -5.38
CA ILE A 31 6.07 3.14 -4.26
C ILE A 31 6.73 4.41 -4.80
N VAL A 32 6.14 5.57 -4.53
CA VAL A 32 6.63 6.88 -5.01
C VAL A 32 7.28 7.69 -3.90
N GLN A 33 6.83 7.55 -2.66
CA GLN A 33 7.38 8.26 -1.52
C GLN A 33 7.23 7.46 -0.24
N VAL A 34 8.24 7.55 0.63
CA VAL A 34 8.19 7.03 2.00
C VAL A 34 8.49 8.20 2.94
N THR A 35 7.61 8.41 3.92
CA THR A 35 7.78 9.40 4.98
C THR A 35 7.93 8.70 6.33
N GLU A 36 8.06 9.47 7.41
CA GLU A 36 8.05 8.92 8.77
C GLU A 36 6.70 8.30 9.17
N ARG A 37 5.60 8.68 8.51
CA ARG A 37 4.24 8.29 8.90
C ARG A 37 3.53 7.45 7.87
N SER A 38 3.89 7.56 6.59
CA SER A 38 3.16 6.91 5.53
C SER A 38 4.02 6.50 4.35
N ILE A 39 3.54 5.49 3.63
CA ILE A 39 4.02 5.11 2.31
C ILE A 39 2.98 5.54 1.30
N ILE A 40 3.42 6.27 0.28
CA ILE A 40 2.59 6.75 -0.81
C ILE A 40 3.01 5.98 -2.06
N GLY A 41 2.03 5.46 -2.78
CA GLY A 41 2.25 4.74 -4.02
C GLY A 41 1.21 5.03 -5.07
N GLU A 42 1.45 4.52 -6.26
CA GLU A 42 0.59 4.66 -7.43
C GLU A 42 0.25 3.28 -7.99
N TYR A 43 -0.93 3.18 -8.60
CA TYR A 43 -1.41 2.01 -9.31
C TYR A 43 -2.30 2.41 -10.48
N TRP A 44 -2.46 1.52 -11.47
CA TRP A 44 -3.40 1.73 -12.56
C TRP A 44 -4.79 1.25 -12.16
N ASP A 45 -5.78 2.15 -12.13
CA ASP A 45 -7.18 1.79 -11.92
C ASP A 45 -7.89 1.63 -13.26
N MET A 46 -8.26 0.38 -13.57
CA MET A 46 -9.01 0.03 -14.77
C MET A 46 -10.44 0.61 -14.80
N ARG A 47 -11.03 0.98 -13.66
CA ARG A 47 -12.38 1.57 -13.60
C ARG A 47 -12.37 3.03 -14.04
N THR A 48 -11.29 3.74 -13.73
CA THR A 48 -11.13 5.16 -14.10
C THR A 48 -10.22 5.35 -15.31
N GLU A 49 -9.60 4.29 -15.82
CA GLU A 49 -8.58 4.30 -16.87
C GLU A 49 -7.48 5.33 -16.59
N ALA A 50 -6.99 5.36 -15.34
CA ALA A 50 -6.02 6.34 -14.90
C ALA A 50 -5.12 5.79 -13.79
N THR A 51 -3.92 6.39 -13.67
CA THR A 51 -3.07 6.19 -12.50
C THR A 51 -3.69 6.88 -11.30
N GLN A 52 -3.94 6.12 -10.24
CA GLN A 52 -4.44 6.60 -8.96
C GLN A 52 -3.36 6.46 -7.89
N THR A 53 -3.51 7.23 -6.81
CA THR A 53 -2.61 7.18 -5.65
C THR A 53 -3.24 6.35 -4.53
N PHE A 54 -2.41 5.67 -3.75
CA PHE A 54 -2.78 5.15 -2.43
C PHE A 54 -1.82 5.67 -1.37
N GLU A 55 -2.29 5.70 -0.13
CA GLU A 55 -1.49 6.01 1.05
C GLU A 55 -1.70 4.93 2.11
N VAL A 56 -0.62 4.44 2.70
CA VAL A 56 -0.63 3.47 3.80
C VAL A 56 0.01 4.11 5.03
N ASP A 57 -0.71 4.14 6.15
CA ASP A 57 -0.19 4.54 7.45
C ASP A 57 0.81 3.48 7.97
N LEU A 58 2.04 3.89 8.26
CA LEU A 58 3.12 2.99 8.66
C LEU A 58 2.90 2.32 10.02
N ALA A 59 2.17 2.98 10.92
CA ALA A 59 1.96 2.47 12.27
C ALA A 59 0.90 1.36 12.29
N THR A 60 -0.12 1.48 11.44
CA THR A 60 -1.34 0.66 11.50
C THR A 60 -1.57 -0.21 10.27
N GLY A 61 -0.99 0.15 9.12
CA GLY A 61 -1.31 -0.48 7.83
C GLY A 61 -2.65 -0.06 7.24
N ALA A 62 -3.33 0.92 7.85
CA ALA A 62 -4.56 1.47 7.29
C ALA A 62 -4.26 2.14 5.95
N GLN A 63 -5.05 1.81 4.93
CA GLN A 63 -4.90 2.36 3.59
C GLN A 63 -6.00 3.38 3.28
N LYS A 64 -5.66 4.36 2.44
CA LYS A 64 -6.61 5.22 1.71
C LYS A 64 -6.40 5.00 0.22
N GLY A 65 -7.49 4.87 -0.51
CA GLY A 65 -7.46 4.43 -1.89
C GLY A 65 -6.98 2.98 -2.05
N GLY A 66 -6.45 2.67 -3.23
CA GLY A 66 -6.29 1.29 -3.69
C GLY A 66 -7.60 0.70 -4.21
N VAL A 67 -7.57 -0.57 -4.59
CA VAL A 67 -8.71 -1.22 -5.25
C VAL A 67 -9.78 -1.75 -4.29
N ASP A 68 -9.46 -1.81 -3.00
CA ASP A 68 -10.32 -2.32 -1.93
C ASP A 68 -10.14 -1.47 -0.66
N GLU A 69 -10.98 -0.44 -0.50
CA GLU A 69 -10.92 0.55 0.59
C GLU A 69 -11.72 0.12 1.83
#